data_AF-A0A256ZE49-F1
#
_entry.id   AF-A0A256ZE49-F1
#
_cell.length_a   1.000
_cell.length_b   1.000
_cell.length_c   1.000
_cell.angle_alpha   90.00
_cell.angle_beta   90.00
_cell.angle_gamma   90.00
#
_symmetry.space_group_name_H-M   'P 1'
#
loop_
_entity.id
_entity.type
_entity.pdbx_description
1 polymer ?
#
loop_
_entity_poly.entity_id
_entity_poly.type
_entity_poly.pdbx_seq_one_letter_code
_entity_poly.pdbx_strand_id
1 'polypeptide(L)' 'MEDKKMTHKDVAKKYFRVSGSLLGYVSKNHIYSEMASKMPFTYVDSKGNKHEIKTLNDLEKVVNDVVSYIRHNSVREK' A
#
# COMPACT_ATOMS: atom_id res chain seq x y z
N MET A 1 17.10 5.63 15.29
CA MET A 1 15.71 5.14 15.18
C MET A 1 15.35 5.29 13.72
N GLU A 2 15.23 4.18 12.99
CA GLU A 2 14.96 4.23 11.56
C GLU A 2 13.51 4.67 11.36
N ASP A 3 13.30 5.88 10.84
CA ASP A 3 11.97 6.41 10.54
C ASP A 3 11.24 5.42 9.62
N LYS A 4 10.23 4.71 10.15
CA LYS A 4 9.38 3.78 9.40
C LYS A 4 8.57 4.55 8.35
N LYS A 5 9.22 4.87 7.23
CA LYS A 5 8.64 5.49 6.05
C LYS A 5 8.32 4.38 5.05
N MET A 6 7.06 4.24 4.69
CA MET A 6 6.60 3.23 3.74
C MET A 6 5.95 3.92 2.55
N THR A 7 6.36 3.57 1.33
CA THR A 7 5.85 4.19 0.10
C THR A 7 4.79 3.30 -0.55
N HIS A 8 3.90 3.89 -1.36
CA HIS A 8 2.96 3.14 -2.20
C HIS A 8 3.65 2.01 -2.99
N LYS A 9 4.89 2.23 -3.48
CA LYS A 9 5.69 1.22 -4.19
C LYS A 9 6.15 0.07 -3.30
N ASP A 10 6.58 0.36 -2.08
CA ASP A 10 6.95 -0.67 -1.09
C ASP A 10 5.74 -1.54 -0.74
N VAL A 11 4.59 -0.90 -0.48
CA VAL A 11 3.35 -1.60 -0.17
C VAL A 11 2.89 -2.45 -1.36
N ALA A 12 2.92 -1.88 -2.57
CA ALA A 12 2.62 -2.61 -3.80
C ALA A 12 3.54 -3.83 -3.95
N LYS A 13 4.86 -3.63 -3.90
CA LYS A 13 5.84 -4.70 -4.10
C LYS A 13 5.73 -5.81 -3.05
N LYS A 14 5.49 -5.44 -1.79
CA LYS A 14 5.49 -6.35 -0.65
C LYS A 14 4.19 -7.14 -0.51
N TYR A 15 3.05 -6.50 -0.73
CA TYR A 15 1.73 -7.09 -0.48
C TYR A 15 0.92 -7.36 -1.75
N PHE A 16 1.22 -6.67 -2.86
CA PHE A 16 0.57 -6.84 -4.15
C PHE A 16 1.60 -7.33 -5.16
N ARG A 17 2.15 -8.52 -4.92
CA ARG A 17 3.15 -9.15 -5.78
C ARG A 17 2.64 -9.09 -7.24
N VAL A 18 3.27 -8.25 -8.06
CA VAL A 18 2.91 -8.00 -9.46
C VAL A 18 3.31 -9.20 -10.30
N SER A 19 2.63 -10.34 -10.12
CA SER A 19 2.55 -11.35 -11.17
C SER A 19 1.46 -10.88 -12.12
N GLY A 20 1.74 -10.89 -13.43
CA GLY A 20 0.89 -10.35 -14.50
C GLY A 20 -0.52 -10.96 -14.64
N SER A 21 -0.97 -11.75 -13.67
CA SER A 21 -2.38 -12.08 -13.47
C SER A 21 -2.87 -11.42 -12.19
N LEU A 22 -3.69 -10.38 -12.39
CA LEU A 22 -4.62 -9.74 -11.46
C LEU A 22 -4.35 -9.97 -9.98
N LEU A 23 -4.00 -8.89 -9.27
CA LEU A 23 -4.50 -8.61 -7.92
C LEU A 23 -4.61 -9.88 -7.07
N GLY A 24 -3.53 -10.65 -7.01
CA GLY A 24 -3.50 -11.91 -6.29
C GLY A 24 -3.99 -11.58 -4.90
N TYR A 25 -5.14 -12.17 -4.55
CA TYR A 25 -6.03 -11.84 -3.47
C TYR A 25 -5.33 -12.07 -2.12
N VAL A 26 -4.25 -11.35 -1.85
CA VAL A 26 -3.70 -11.21 -0.51
C VAL A 26 -4.82 -10.55 0.25
N SER A 27 -5.57 -11.38 0.97
CA SER A 27 -6.81 -11.00 1.64
C SER A 27 -6.52 -9.69 2.34
N LYS A 28 -7.31 -8.64 2.04
CA LYS A 28 -7.09 -7.30 2.61
C LYS A 28 -6.83 -7.36 4.12
N ASN A 29 -7.46 -8.32 4.82
CA ASN A 29 -7.19 -8.65 6.22
C ASN A 29 -5.71 -8.90 6.56
N HIS A 30 -4.97 -9.63 5.74
CA HIS A 30 -3.54 -9.88 5.97
C HIS A 30 -2.72 -8.59 5.82
N ILE A 31 -3.04 -7.76 4.81
CA ILE A 31 -2.41 -6.46 4.61
C ILE A 31 -2.71 -5.54 5.80
N TYR A 32 -3.99 -5.47 6.21
CA TYR A 32 -4.41 -4.70 7.38
C TYR A 32 -3.70 -5.19 8.65
N SER A 33 -3.60 -6.49 8.89
CA SER A 33 -2.93 -7.05 10.06
C SER A 33 -1.44 -6.71 10.10
N GLU A 34 -0.73 -6.89 8.98
CA GLU A 34 0.70 -6.57 8.87
C GLU A 34 0.99 -5.08 9.05
N MET A 35 0.16 -4.23 8.45
CA MET A 35 0.35 -2.78 8.54
C MET A 35 -0.10 -2.24 9.90
N ALA A 36 -1.17 -2.79 10.49
CA ALA A 36 -1.61 -2.45 11.84
C ALA A 36 -0.53 -2.77 12.88
N SER A 37 0.17 -3.90 12.73
CA SER A 37 1.31 -4.24 13.61
C SER A 37 2.49 -3.26 13.50
N LYS A 38 2.52 -2.41 12.46
CA LYS A 38 3.57 -1.41 12.24
C LYS A 38 3.15 0.01 12.58
N MET A 39 1.90 0.22 12.99
CA MET A 39 1.41 1.52 13.43
C MET A 39 2.13 2.00 14.70
N PRO A 40 2.37 3.31 14.85
CA PRO A 40 2.19 4.35 13.83
C PRO A 40 3.36 4.38 12.83
N PHE A 41 3.09 4.74 11.57
CA PHE A 41 4.13 4.90 10.54
C PHE A 41 3.81 6.02 9.56
N THR A 42 4.82 6.53 8.85
CA THR A 42 4.63 7.53 7.79
C THR A 42 4.45 6.84 6.45
N TYR A 43 3.30 7.02 5.83
CA TYR A 43 3.01 6.58 4.46
C TYR A 43 3.29 7.70 3.46
N VAL A 44 3.81 7.36 2.27
CA VAL A 44 3.89 8.29 1.15
C VAL A 44 3.07 7.77 -0.03
N ASP A 45 2.03 8.52 -0.38
CA ASP A 45 1.08 8.15 -1.44
C ASP A 45 1.67 8.28 -2.84
N SER A 46 0.92 7.83 -3.86
CA SER A 46 1.37 7.89 -5.25
C SER A 46 1.63 9.31 -5.78
N LYS A 47 1.04 10.34 -5.18
CA LYS A 47 1.24 11.76 -5.50
C LYS A 47 2.37 12.39 -4.69
N GLY A 48 2.96 11.67 -3.74
CA GLY A 48 4.10 12.13 -2.94
C GLY A 48 3.75 12.87 -1.65
N ASN A 49 2.48 12.89 -1.23
CA ASN A 49 2.07 13.43 0.07
C ASN A 49 2.38 12.42 1.17
N LYS A 50 2.71 12.95 2.35
CA LYS A 50 2.99 12.17 3.53
C LYS A 50 1.73 12.06 4.37
N HIS A 51 1.35 10.85 4.72
CA HIS A 51 0.22 10.55 5.59
C HIS A 51 0.72 9.82 6.83
N GLU A 52 0.34 10.32 8.00
CA GLU A 52 0.66 9.64 9.25
C GLU A 52 -0.44 8.60 9.55
N ILE A 53 -0.07 7.33 9.51
CA ILE A 53 -1.00 6.23 9.65
C ILE A 53 -1.06 5.84 11.12
N LYS A 54 -2.19 6.16 11.76
CA LYS A 54 -2.43 5.85 13.18
C LYS A 54 -3.66 4.96 13.38
N THR A 55 -4.57 4.93 12.41
CA THR A 55 -5.84 4.19 12.52
C THR A 55 -6.07 3.25 11.35
N LEU A 56 -6.91 2.23 11.54
CA LEU A 56 -7.31 1.31 10.47
C LEU A 56 -7.97 2.05 9.29
N ASN A 57 -8.67 3.15 9.57
CA ASN A 57 -9.27 3.99 8.53
C ASN A 57 -8.21 4.65 7.63
N ASP A 58 -7.05 5.02 8.19
CA ASP A 58 -5.93 5.52 7.40
C ASP A 58 -5.32 4.41 6.54
N LEU A 59 -5.26 3.16 7.03
CA LEU A 59 -4.82 2.03 6.22
C LEU A 59 -5.72 1.77 5.03
N GLU A 60 -7.03 1.97 5.17
CA GLU A 60 -7.95 1.79 4.05
C GLU A 60 -7.63 2.76 2.91
N LYS A 61 -7.29 4.01 3.24
CA LYS A 61 -6.83 5.00 2.25
C LYS A 61 -5.53 4.57 1.57
N VAL A 62 -4.58 4.03 2.34
CA VAL A 62 -3.31 3.50 1.81
C VAL A 62 -3.57 2.36 0.83
N VAL A 63 -4.39 1.38 1.22
CA VAL A 63 -4.74 0.23 0.38
C VAL A 63 -5.44 0.70 -0.89
N ASN A 64 -6.37 1.65 -0.79
CA ASN A 64 -7.08 2.20 -1.95
C ASN A 64 -6.14 2.93 -2.91
N ASP A 65 -5.23 3.77 -2.40
CA ASP A 65 -4.21 4.47 -3.19
C ASP A 65 -3.29 3.48 -3.92
N VAL A 66 -2.79 2.46 -3.23
CA VAL A 66 -1.93 1.43 -3.82
C VAL A 66 -2.66 0.63 -4.90
N VAL A 67 -3.90 0.21 -4.64
CA VAL A 67 -4.72 -0.49 -5.63
C VAL A 67 -4.99 0.40 -6.85
N SER A 68 -5.30 1.67 -6.63
CA SER A 68 -5.50 2.65 -7.70
C SER A 68 -4.23 2.83 -8.54
N TYR A 69 -3.07 3.00 -7.88
CA TYR A 69 -1.76 3.10 -8.53
C TYR A 69 -1.46 1.87 -9.39
N ILE A 70 -1.61 0.66 -8.84
CA ILE A 70 -1.36 -0.59 -9.57
C ILE A 70 -2.31 -0.70 -10.76
N ARG A 71 -3.60 -0.43 -10.58
CA ARG A 71 -4.60 -0.50 -11.65
C ARG A 71 -4.27 0.48 -12.78
N HIS A 72 -3.85 1.69 -12.43
CA HIS A 72 -3.49 2.72 -13.41
C HIS A 72 -2.16 2.43 -14.11
N ASN A 73 -1.21 1.77 -13.42
CA ASN A 73 0.09 1.40 -13.98
C ASN A 73 0.01 0.12 -14.85
N SER A 74 -0.82 -0.86 -14.50
CA SER A 74 -1.06 -2.06 -15.33
C SER A 74 -1.73 -1.76 -16.67
N VAL A 75 -2.40 -0.62 -16.82
CA VAL A 75 -3.00 -0.20 -18.11
C VAL A 75 -1.96 0.40 -19.07
N ARG A 76 -0.79 0.84 -18.57
CA ARG A 76 0.26 1.46 -19.39
C ARG A 76 1.21 0.47 -20.08
N GLU A 77 1.16 -0.82 -19.76
CA GLU A 77 1.97 -1.86 -20.42
C GLU A 77 1.18 -2.62 -21.50
N LYS A 78 0.43 -1.90 -22.34
CA LYS A 78 -0.19 -2.45 -23.57
C LYS A 78 0.32 -1.72 -24.80
#